data_AF-A0AB34FBC1-F1
#
_entry.id   AF-A0AB34FBC1-F1
#
_cell.length_a   1.000
_cell.length_b   1.000
_cell.length_c   1.000
_cell.angle_alpha   90.00
_cell.angle_beta   90.00
_cell.angle_gamma   90.00
#
_symmetry.space_group_name_H-M   'P 1'
#
loop_
_entity.id
_entity.type
_entity.pdbx_description
1 polymer ?
#
loop_
_entity_poly.entity_id
_entity_poly.type
_entity_poly.pdbx_seq_one_letter_code
_entity_poly.pdbx_strand_id
1 'polypeptide(L)'
;MILQLGISVIPLAFFGDWGVFAITFFGNLLSIATGLLPQWKAEKWACRKDSTKTYVMTRGNGAQHAIVILGNGRGLNLEDLASGQSNIEVATNKFTRFALLALFLLWIMLLITAAGLKENSWFLLAVGAVGIVQNAHVAGHPRKPENYGIPLDFVQVVGHAKVMDTLLDLESNYEHVGRAILPEFFPGRLTAAEKVRWEVVRQSHRQAHCSEESNAHLSVAIGIGIDTPTT
;
A
#
# COMPACT_ATOMS: atom_id res chain seq x y z
N MET A 1 20.05 4.96 -13.28
CA MET A 1 19.52 5.94 -14.26
C MET A 1 20.55 7.02 -14.59
N ILE A 2 20.75 8.07 -13.78
CA ILE A 2 21.71 9.15 -14.11
C ILE A 2 23.17 8.64 -14.16
N LEU A 3 23.56 7.78 -13.22
CA LEU A 3 24.91 7.19 -13.20
C LEU A 3 25.20 6.33 -14.45
N GLN A 4 24.23 5.54 -14.89
CA GLN A 4 24.37 4.68 -16.09
C GLN A 4 24.49 5.51 -17.37
N LEU A 5 23.72 6.60 -17.47
CA LEU A 5 23.83 7.54 -18.59
C LEU A 5 25.17 8.28 -18.57
N GLY A 6 25.70 8.61 -17.38
CA GLY A 6 27.04 9.20 -17.25
C GLY A 6 28.15 8.26 -17.74
N ILE A 7 28.10 6.98 -17.37
CA ILE A 7 29.09 5.99 -17.82
C ILE A 7 28.95 5.70 -19.32
N SER A 8 27.73 5.69 -19.86
CA SER A 8 27.50 5.42 -21.29
C SER A 8 27.89 6.60 -22.20
N VAL A 9 28.13 7.79 -21.66
CA VAL A 9 28.67 8.95 -22.41
C VAL A 9 30.19 8.85 -22.62
N ILE A 10 30.91 8.01 -21.85
CA ILE A 10 32.37 7.87 -21.97
C ILE A 10 32.77 7.29 -23.36
N PRO A 11 32.17 6.19 -23.86
CA PRO A 11 32.44 5.70 -25.21
C PRO A 11 32.10 6.72 -26.30
N LEU A 12 31.04 7.49 -26.10
CA LEU A 12 30.58 8.52 -27.00
C LEU A 12 31.59 9.68 -27.11
N ALA A 13 32.14 10.13 -25.98
CA ALA A 13 33.05 11.27 -25.91
C ALA A 13 34.49 10.93 -26.34
N PHE A 14 34.97 9.72 -26.04
CA PHE A 14 36.37 9.34 -26.29
C PHE A 14 36.60 8.53 -27.57
N PHE A 15 35.61 7.73 -27.99
CA PHE A 15 35.75 6.81 -29.13
C PHE A 15 34.79 7.15 -30.28
N GLY A 16 33.88 8.12 -30.08
CA GLY A 16 32.86 8.47 -31.07
C GLY A 16 31.83 7.37 -31.30
N ASP A 17 31.76 6.36 -30.40
CA ASP A 17 30.84 5.24 -30.50
C ASP A 17 29.52 5.56 -29.80
N TRP A 18 28.48 5.77 -30.61
CA TRP A 18 27.14 6.13 -30.16
C TRP A 18 26.31 4.91 -29.76
N GLY A 19 26.75 3.69 -30.09
CA GLY A 19 25.95 2.48 -29.92
C GLY A 19 25.65 2.19 -28.45
N VAL A 20 26.68 2.23 -27.60
CA VAL A 20 26.55 1.98 -26.15
C VAL A 20 25.59 2.99 -25.49
N PHE A 21 25.70 4.27 -25.87
CA PHE A 21 24.83 5.32 -25.38
C PHE A 21 23.38 5.12 -25.84
N ALA A 22 23.16 4.89 -27.14
CA ALA A 22 21.84 4.71 -27.71
C ALA A 22 21.11 3.50 -27.09
N ILE A 23 21.78 2.35 -26.98
CA ILE A 23 21.21 1.15 -26.37
C ILE A 23 20.82 1.41 -24.91
N THR A 24 21.71 2.07 -24.15
CA THR A 24 21.44 2.41 -22.75
C THR A 24 20.25 3.36 -22.65
N PHE A 25 20.22 4.43 -23.44
CA PHE A 25 19.14 5.42 -23.44
C PHE A 25 17.79 4.80 -23.81
N PHE A 26 17.71 4.11 -24.94
CA PHE A 26 16.47 3.46 -25.38
C PHE A 26 16.05 2.33 -24.42
N GLY A 27 16.99 1.55 -23.88
CA GLY A 27 16.67 0.55 -22.85
C GLY A 27 16.04 1.15 -21.59
N ASN A 28 16.55 2.29 -21.12
CA ASN A 28 15.93 3.00 -20.00
C ASN A 28 14.54 3.53 -20.35
N LEU A 29 14.37 4.10 -21.55
CA LEU A 29 13.08 4.60 -22.02
C LEU A 29 12.04 3.48 -22.14
N LEU A 30 12.40 2.35 -22.74
CA LEU A 30 11.54 1.17 -22.84
C LEU A 30 11.19 0.61 -21.47
N SER A 31 12.14 0.58 -20.53
CA SER A 31 11.90 0.12 -19.16
C SER A 31 10.88 1.02 -18.44
N ILE A 32 11.04 2.35 -18.54
CA ILE A 32 10.10 3.32 -17.96
C ILE A 32 8.72 3.19 -18.63
N ALA A 33 8.66 3.16 -19.96
CA ALA A 33 7.40 2.99 -20.69
C ALA A 33 6.67 1.70 -20.31
N THR A 34 7.41 0.60 -20.14
CA THR A 34 6.86 -0.67 -19.65
C THR A 34 6.31 -0.52 -18.23
N GLY A 35 7.06 0.10 -17.32
CA GLY A 35 6.64 0.29 -15.92
C GLY A 35 5.47 1.27 -15.72
N LEU A 36 5.30 2.23 -16.63
CA LEU A 36 4.24 3.24 -16.57
C LEU A 36 2.91 2.79 -17.18
N LEU A 37 2.82 1.57 -17.72
CA LEU A 37 1.58 1.06 -18.26
C LEU A 37 0.47 1.10 -17.18
N PRO A 38 -0.69 1.73 -17.48
CA PRO A 38 -1.75 1.92 -16.50
C PRO A 38 -2.34 0.59 -16.01
N GLN A 39 -2.18 -0.47 -16.81
CA GLN A 39 -2.59 -1.83 -16.47
C GLN A 39 -1.93 -2.33 -15.17
N TRP A 40 -0.64 -2.11 -14.98
CA TRP A 40 0.05 -2.55 -13.75
C TRP A 40 -0.56 -1.91 -12.52
N LYS A 41 -0.97 -0.64 -12.66
CA LYS A 41 -1.66 0.06 -11.58
C LYS A 41 -3.06 -0.50 -11.35
N ALA A 42 -3.81 -0.75 -12.41
CA ALA A 42 -5.15 -1.31 -12.30
C ALA A 42 -5.14 -2.71 -11.68
N GLU A 43 -4.20 -3.58 -12.07
CA GLU A 43 -4.09 -4.95 -11.56
C GLU A 43 -3.56 -5.00 -10.13
N LYS A 44 -2.55 -4.19 -9.81
CA LYS A 44 -1.92 -4.21 -8.48
C LYS A 44 -2.79 -3.59 -7.40
N TRP A 45 -3.58 -2.57 -7.74
CA TRP A 45 -4.45 -1.85 -6.79
C TRP A 45 -5.93 -2.01 -7.15
N ALA A 46 -6.31 -3.22 -7.56
CA ALA A 46 -7.66 -3.61 -7.92
C ALA A 46 -8.55 -3.73 -6.66
N CYS A 47 -8.87 -2.61 -6.02
CA CYS A 47 -9.63 -2.59 -4.76
C CYS A 47 -10.49 -1.34 -4.65
N ARG A 48 -11.52 -1.39 -3.80
CA ARG A 48 -12.28 -0.19 -3.43
C ARG A 48 -11.39 0.79 -2.67
N LYS A 49 -11.55 2.07 -2.97
CA LYS A 49 -10.89 3.17 -2.28
C LYS A 49 -11.78 3.71 -1.17
N ASP A 50 -11.19 4.54 -0.32
CA ASP A 50 -11.87 5.26 0.75
C ASP A 50 -12.54 4.34 1.78
N SER A 51 -11.84 3.24 2.11
CA SER A 51 -12.31 2.29 3.12
C SER A 51 -12.27 2.91 4.52
N THR A 52 -13.38 2.79 5.23
CA THR A 52 -13.51 3.08 6.67
C THR A 52 -13.43 1.83 7.52
N LYS A 53 -13.18 0.66 6.91
CA LYS A 53 -13.11 -0.62 7.64
C LYS A 53 -11.87 -0.68 8.52
N THR A 54 -12.04 -1.25 9.71
CA THR A 54 -10.95 -1.61 10.60
C THR A 54 -10.50 -3.05 10.33
N TYR A 55 -9.20 -3.26 10.23
CA TYR A 55 -8.60 -4.57 10.01
C TYR A 55 -7.72 -4.95 11.18
N VAL A 56 -7.73 -6.23 11.55
CA VAL A 56 -6.75 -6.78 12.49
C VAL A 56 -5.96 -7.86 11.78
N MET A 57 -4.64 -7.71 11.82
CA MET A 57 -3.72 -8.63 11.18
C MET A 57 -2.84 -9.29 12.25
N THR A 58 -2.94 -10.61 12.34
CA THR A 58 -2.09 -11.45 13.19
C THR A 58 -1.08 -12.18 12.31
N ARG A 59 0.06 -12.59 12.89
CA ARG A 59 1.06 -13.40 12.17
C ARG A 59 0.58 -14.84 11.93
N GLY A 60 -0.46 -15.28 12.64
CA GLY A 60 -1.01 -16.63 12.64
C GLY A 60 -1.31 -17.10 14.07
N ASN A 61 -1.79 -18.34 14.21
CA ASN A 61 -2.14 -18.93 15.51
C ASN A 61 -0.96 -18.87 16.49
N GLY A 62 -1.23 -18.43 17.72
CA GLY A 62 -0.23 -18.32 18.78
C GLY A 62 0.69 -17.10 18.66
N ALA A 63 0.45 -16.19 17.71
CA ALA A 63 1.14 -14.91 17.68
C ALA A 63 0.81 -14.09 18.93
N GLN A 64 1.82 -13.48 19.54
CA GLN A 64 1.64 -12.57 20.69
C GLN A 64 1.32 -11.13 20.27
N HIS A 65 1.42 -10.83 18.97
CA HIS A 65 1.27 -9.49 18.43
C HIS A 65 0.19 -9.47 17.35
N ALA A 66 -0.65 -8.43 17.41
CA ALA A 66 -1.58 -8.05 16.35
C ALA A 66 -1.28 -6.62 15.92
N ILE A 67 -1.47 -6.36 14.64
CA ILE A 67 -1.48 -5.02 14.07
C ILE A 67 -2.93 -4.66 13.79
N VAL A 68 -3.42 -3.60 14.42
CA VAL A 68 -4.74 -3.05 14.15
C VAL A 68 -4.57 -1.86 13.20
N ILE A 69 -5.30 -1.88 12.09
CA ILE A 69 -5.33 -0.80 11.10
C ILE A 69 -6.72 -0.20 11.12
N LEU A 70 -6.81 1.07 11.54
CA LEU A 70 -8.06 1.82 11.61
C LEU A 70 -8.32 2.52 10.27
N GLY A 71 -9.51 2.35 9.71
CA GLY A 71 -9.91 3.01 8.47
C GLY A 71 -10.31 4.47 8.73
N ASN A 72 -9.66 5.42 8.04
CA ASN A 72 -9.98 6.85 8.11
C ASN A 72 -10.57 7.39 6.79
N GLY A 73 -11.22 6.53 5.99
CA GLY A 73 -11.90 6.92 4.75
C GLY A 73 -10.99 7.44 3.62
N ARG A 74 -9.66 7.33 3.76
CA ARG A 74 -8.66 7.72 2.75
C ARG A 74 -7.77 6.55 2.31
N GLY A 75 -8.07 5.34 2.79
CA GLY A 75 -7.27 4.13 2.60
C GLY A 75 -7.86 3.17 1.57
N LEU A 76 -7.03 2.23 1.10
CA LEU A 76 -7.47 1.12 0.26
C LEU A 76 -8.18 0.05 1.09
N ASN A 77 -9.15 -0.65 0.49
CA ASN A 77 -9.75 -1.80 1.13
C ASN A 77 -8.77 -3.00 1.12
N LEU A 78 -8.20 -3.31 2.30
CA LEU A 78 -7.20 -4.36 2.47
C LEU A 78 -7.76 -5.77 2.25
N GLU A 79 -9.05 -5.98 2.50
CA GLU A 79 -9.73 -7.25 2.24
C GLU A 79 -9.82 -7.53 0.74
N ASP A 80 -10.21 -6.52 -0.06
CA ASP A 80 -10.26 -6.65 -1.52
C ASP A 80 -8.85 -6.93 -2.07
N LEU A 81 -7.81 -6.26 -1.52
CA LEU A 81 -6.40 -6.50 -1.87
C LEU A 81 -5.93 -7.93 -1.51
N ALA A 82 -6.41 -8.49 -0.40
CA ALA A 82 -6.05 -9.83 0.05
C ALA A 82 -6.85 -10.94 -0.66
N SER A 83 -8.07 -10.66 -1.10
CA SER A 83 -8.97 -11.64 -1.73
C SER A 83 -8.59 -12.06 -3.16
N GLY A 84 -7.53 -11.48 -3.73
CA GLY A 84 -7.18 -11.62 -5.14
C GLY A 84 -8.24 -11.01 -6.07
N GLN A 85 -7.96 -10.96 -7.37
CA GLN A 85 -8.80 -10.34 -8.42
C GLN A 85 -10.15 -11.07 -8.68
N SER A 86 -10.87 -11.49 -7.64
CA SER A 86 -12.16 -12.18 -7.75
C SER A 86 -13.30 -11.28 -8.24
N ASN A 87 -13.18 -9.95 -8.08
CA ASN A 87 -14.28 -9.01 -8.34
C ASN A 87 -14.03 -7.97 -9.43
N ILE A 88 -12.87 -8.01 -10.10
CA ILE A 88 -12.58 -7.07 -11.18
C ILE A 88 -12.25 -7.90 -12.41
N GLU A 89 -13.24 -8.04 -13.31
CA GLU A 89 -12.95 -8.25 -14.72
C GLU A 89 -12.07 -7.08 -15.17
N VAL A 90 -10.76 -7.22 -14.99
CA VAL A 90 -9.79 -6.36 -15.66
C VAL A 90 -9.84 -6.81 -17.12
N ALA A 91 -10.94 -6.49 -17.80
CA ALA A 91 -11.12 -6.74 -19.21
C ALA A 91 -9.91 -6.10 -19.89
N THR A 92 -8.97 -6.95 -20.34
CA THR A 92 -7.68 -6.48 -20.79
C THR A 92 -7.92 -5.50 -21.93
N ASN A 93 -7.65 -4.22 -21.67
CA ASN A 93 -7.90 -3.19 -22.66
C ASN A 93 -7.12 -3.54 -23.94
N LYS A 94 -7.78 -3.52 -25.09
CA LYS A 94 -7.13 -3.79 -26.39
C LYS A 94 -5.93 -2.87 -26.60
N PHE A 95 -5.98 -1.65 -26.07
CA PHE A 95 -4.87 -0.72 -26.06
C PHE A 95 -3.65 -1.25 -25.29
N THR A 96 -3.84 -1.79 -24.09
CA THR A 96 -2.75 -2.39 -23.30
C THR A 96 -2.12 -3.57 -24.06
N ARG A 97 -2.94 -4.42 -24.69
CA ARG A 97 -2.42 -5.54 -25.50
C ARG A 97 -1.57 -5.06 -26.67
N PHE A 98 -2.04 -4.04 -27.39
CA PHE A 98 -1.28 -3.43 -28.48
C PHE A 98 0.01 -2.78 -27.98
N ALA A 99 -0.04 -2.03 -26.87
CA ALA A 99 1.14 -1.41 -26.28
C ALA A 99 2.18 -2.44 -25.82
N LEU A 100 1.75 -3.56 -25.22
CA LEU A 100 2.63 -4.67 -24.85
C LEU A 100 3.27 -5.33 -26.07
N LEU A 101 2.50 -5.56 -27.14
CA LEU A 101 3.04 -6.09 -28.40
C LEU A 101 4.06 -5.13 -29.02
N ALA A 102 3.77 -3.83 -29.06
CA ALA A 102 4.69 -2.83 -29.57
C ALA A 102 5.98 -2.76 -28.72
N LEU A 103 5.86 -2.73 -27.39
CA LEU A 103 7.00 -2.76 -26.48
C LEU A 103 7.84 -4.03 -26.68
N PHE A 104 7.20 -5.20 -26.81
CA PHE A 104 7.87 -6.47 -27.06
C PHE A 104 8.70 -6.42 -28.36
N LEU A 105 8.15 -5.91 -29.45
CA LEU A 105 8.87 -5.76 -30.71
C LEU A 105 10.04 -4.78 -30.59
N LEU A 106 9.85 -3.66 -29.90
CA LEU A 106 10.91 -2.67 -29.64
C LEU A 106 12.03 -3.26 -28.78
N TRP A 107 11.71 -4.08 -27.79
CA TRP A 107 12.70 -4.81 -26.98
C TRP A 107 13.52 -5.79 -27.84
N ILE A 108 12.87 -6.53 -28.73
CA ILE A 108 13.58 -7.43 -29.67
C ILE A 108 14.51 -6.62 -30.59
N MET A 109 14.00 -5.53 -31.17
CA MET A 109 14.81 -4.66 -32.04
C MET A 109 16.04 -4.13 -31.30
N LEU A 110 15.86 -3.65 -30.05
CA LEU A 110 16.95 -3.16 -29.21
C LEU A 110 17.98 -4.27 -28.91
N LEU A 111 17.53 -5.50 -28.61
CA LEU A 111 18.41 -6.63 -28.35
C LEU A 111 19.20 -7.05 -29.58
N ILE A 112 18.58 -7.04 -30.76
CA ILE A 112 19.27 -7.29 -32.03
C ILE A 112 20.35 -6.23 -32.28
N THR A 113 20.03 -4.95 -32.06
CA THR A 113 21.00 -3.85 -32.17
C THR A 113 22.16 -4.02 -31.17
N ALA A 114 21.85 -4.43 -29.93
CA ALA A 114 22.87 -4.67 -28.90
C ALA A 114 23.79 -5.84 -29.25
N ALA A 115 23.23 -6.94 -29.76
CA ALA A 115 24.00 -8.10 -30.22
C ALA A 115 24.84 -7.80 -31.47
N GLY A 116 24.40 -6.85 -32.30
CA GLY A 116 25.12 -6.40 -33.49
C GLY A 116 26.30 -5.46 -33.21
N LEU A 117 26.48 -4.99 -31.97
CA LEU A 117 27.55 -4.07 -31.61
C LEU A 117 28.90 -4.81 -31.54
N LYS A 118 29.77 -4.53 -32.51
CA LYS A 118 31.11 -5.17 -32.61
C LYS A 118 32.22 -4.38 -31.94
N GLU A 119 32.02 -3.08 -31.74
CA GLU A 119 33.01 -2.19 -31.13
C GLU A 119 32.69 -1.98 -29.65
N ASN A 120 33.72 -1.94 -28.81
CA ASN A 120 33.63 -1.50 -27.42
C ASN A 120 32.52 -2.20 -26.58
N SER A 121 32.11 -3.42 -26.95
CA SER A 121 30.97 -4.14 -26.34
C SER A 121 31.16 -4.42 -24.84
N TRP A 122 32.40 -4.36 -24.35
CA TRP A 122 32.71 -4.45 -22.92
C TRP A 122 32.06 -3.32 -22.09
N PHE A 123 31.91 -2.11 -22.65
CA PHE A 123 31.22 -1.02 -21.97
C PHE A 123 29.73 -1.33 -21.76
N LEU A 124 29.07 -2.02 -22.70
CA LEU A 124 27.69 -2.49 -22.51
C LEU A 124 27.60 -3.48 -21.35
N LEU A 125 28.56 -4.41 -21.25
CA LEU A 125 28.61 -5.37 -20.15
C LEU A 125 28.78 -4.65 -18.81
N ALA A 126 29.70 -3.68 -18.73
CA ALA A 126 29.92 -2.89 -17.52
C ALA A 126 28.68 -2.08 -17.11
N VAL A 127 28.07 -1.34 -18.05
CA VAL A 127 26.86 -0.55 -17.78
C VAL A 127 25.68 -1.45 -17.37
N GLY A 128 25.53 -2.62 -18.02
CA GLY A 128 24.54 -3.63 -17.67
C GLY A 128 24.73 -4.18 -16.26
N ALA A 129 25.97 -4.57 -15.90
CA ALA A 129 26.30 -5.07 -14.57
C ALA A 129 26.03 -4.04 -13.47
N VAL A 130 26.45 -2.78 -13.67
CA VAL A 130 26.14 -1.67 -12.76
C VAL A 130 24.62 -1.50 -12.60
N GLY A 131 23.87 -1.61 -13.71
CA GLY A 131 22.41 -1.55 -13.69
C GLY A 131 21.76 -2.66 -12.87
N ILE A 132 22.24 -3.89 -13.01
CA ILE A 132 21.75 -5.04 -12.24
C ILE A 132 21.97 -4.82 -10.74
N VAL A 133 23.17 -4.39 -10.35
CA VAL A 133 23.49 -4.07 -8.94
C VAL A 133 22.60 -2.94 -8.41
N GLN A 134 22.41 -1.88 -9.20
CA GLN A 134 21.54 -0.76 -8.82
C GLN A 134 20.09 -1.24 -8.60
N ASN A 135 19.55 -2.05 -9.51
CA ASN A 135 18.20 -2.58 -9.40
C ASN A 135 18.05 -3.49 -8.18
N ALA A 136 19.02 -4.36 -7.91
CA ALA A 136 19.00 -5.24 -6.74
C ALA A 136 19.02 -4.45 -5.43
N HIS A 137 19.86 -3.42 -5.33
CA HIS A 137 19.91 -2.55 -4.15
C HIS A 137 18.58 -1.80 -3.95
N VAL A 138 18.03 -1.23 -5.02
CA VAL A 138 16.76 -0.49 -4.98
C VAL A 138 15.59 -1.42 -4.61
N ALA A 139 15.60 -2.68 -5.06
CA ALA A 139 14.59 -3.67 -4.70
C ALA A 139 14.70 -4.14 -3.24
N GLY A 140 15.92 -4.27 -2.71
CA GLY A 140 16.16 -4.72 -1.34
C GLY A 140 16.00 -3.64 -0.27
N HIS A 141 15.97 -2.37 -0.64
CA HIS A 141 15.88 -1.28 0.34
C HIS A 141 14.49 -1.25 1.01
N PRO A 142 14.40 -1.18 2.36
CA PRO A 142 13.13 -1.13 3.07
C PRO A 142 12.24 0.00 2.55
N ARG A 143 10.99 -0.34 2.25
CA ARG A 143 10.00 0.62 1.74
C ARG A 143 9.00 0.93 2.83
N LYS A 144 8.82 2.22 3.08
CA LYS A 144 7.73 2.72 3.90
C LYS A 144 6.37 2.36 3.28
N PRO A 145 5.31 2.16 4.08
CA PRO A 145 3.99 1.77 3.58
C PRO A 145 3.38 2.82 2.63
N GLU A 146 3.73 4.11 2.78
CA GLU A 146 3.34 5.16 1.82
C GLU A 146 3.79 4.86 0.39
N ASN A 147 4.96 4.22 0.20
CA ASN A 147 5.48 3.88 -1.13
C ASN A 147 4.67 2.76 -1.82
N TYR A 148 3.87 2.01 -1.06
CA TYR A 148 2.95 1.00 -1.59
C TYR A 148 1.55 1.54 -1.84
N GLY A 149 1.30 2.83 -1.57
CA GLY A 149 0.00 3.47 -1.70
C GLY A 149 -0.92 3.26 -0.50
N ILE A 150 -0.36 2.84 0.64
CA ILE A 150 -1.09 2.65 1.90
C ILE A 150 -0.40 3.52 2.96
N PRO A 151 -0.65 4.84 3.00
CA PRO A 151 -0.09 5.68 4.04
C PRO A 151 -0.67 5.25 5.40
N LEU A 152 0.21 4.89 6.33
CA LEU A 152 -0.16 4.46 7.67
C LEU A 152 0.46 5.42 8.68
N ASP A 153 -0.37 5.99 9.53
CA ASP A 153 0.07 6.80 10.66
C ASP A 153 0.13 5.93 11.91
N PHE A 154 1.29 5.92 12.58
CA PHE A 154 1.44 5.23 13.84
C PHE A 154 0.69 5.99 14.94
N VAL A 155 -0.27 5.33 15.59
CA VAL A 155 -1.04 5.92 16.68
C VAL A 155 -0.43 5.54 18.03
N GLN A 156 -0.46 4.26 18.38
CA GLN A 156 0.06 3.77 19.65
C GLN A 156 0.32 2.25 19.63
N VAL A 157 1.03 1.77 20.64
CA VAL A 157 1.17 0.34 20.96
C VAL A 157 0.50 0.08 22.30
N VAL A 158 -0.42 -0.88 22.33
CA VAL A 158 -1.12 -1.31 23.55
C VAL A 158 -0.61 -2.69 23.95
N GLY A 159 -0.09 -2.82 25.17
CA GLY A 159 0.47 -4.09 25.64
C GLY A 159 0.59 -4.16 27.16
N HIS A 160 -0.05 -5.17 27.76
CA HIS A 160 0.03 -5.48 29.19
C HIS A 160 0.52 -6.91 29.42
N ALA A 161 0.97 -7.21 30.65
CA ALA A 161 1.41 -8.55 31.05
C ALA A 161 0.29 -9.60 30.98
N LYS A 162 -0.97 -9.17 31.16
CA LYS A 162 -2.16 -10.03 31.03
C LYS A 162 -2.93 -9.68 29.78
N VAL A 163 -3.24 -10.70 28.97
CA VAL A 163 -4.02 -10.58 27.73
C VAL A 163 -5.35 -9.87 27.97
N MET A 164 -6.08 -10.24 29.04
CA MET A 164 -7.38 -9.64 29.36
C MET A 164 -7.30 -8.13 29.57
N ASP A 165 -6.24 -7.65 30.21
CA ASP A 165 -6.07 -6.21 30.48
C ASP A 165 -5.74 -5.47 29.19
N THR A 166 -4.90 -6.04 28.31
CA THR A 166 -4.65 -5.51 26.96
C THR A 166 -5.93 -5.42 26.13
N LEU A 167 -6.78 -6.46 26.16
CA LEU A 167 -8.01 -6.49 25.37
C LEU A 167 -9.06 -5.49 25.87
N LEU A 168 -9.18 -5.32 27.19
CA LEU A 168 -10.09 -4.34 27.79
C LEU A 168 -9.61 -2.91 27.54
N ASP A 169 -8.31 -2.65 27.63
CA ASP A 169 -7.74 -1.34 27.29
C ASP A 169 -7.90 -1.04 25.79
N LEU A 170 -7.72 -2.05 24.92
CA LEU A 170 -7.97 -1.89 23.50
C LEU A 170 -9.44 -1.59 23.20
N GLU A 171 -10.39 -2.28 23.84
CA GLU A 171 -11.83 -2.00 23.69
C GLU A 171 -12.19 -0.62 24.23
N SER A 172 -11.57 -0.18 25.34
CA SER A 172 -11.80 1.15 25.90
C SER A 172 -11.37 2.26 24.96
N ASN A 173 -10.26 2.07 24.24
CA ASN A 173 -9.73 3.07 23.31
C ASN A 173 -10.36 2.99 21.91
N TYR A 174 -10.73 1.78 21.47
CA TYR A 174 -11.31 1.54 20.15
C TYR A 174 -12.48 0.56 20.26
N GLU A 175 -13.68 1.08 20.05
CA GLU A 175 -14.92 0.32 20.14
C GLU A 175 -14.89 -0.90 19.19
N HIS A 176 -15.35 -2.05 19.70
CA HIS A 176 -15.45 -3.34 19.01
C HIS A 176 -14.14 -4.04 18.63
N VAL A 177 -12.99 -3.36 18.68
CA VAL A 177 -11.70 -3.95 18.28
C VAL A 177 -11.26 -5.03 19.27
N GLY A 178 -11.23 -4.71 20.56
CA GLY A 178 -10.82 -5.65 21.61
C GLY A 178 -11.73 -6.88 21.66
N ARG A 179 -13.04 -6.67 21.46
CA ARG A 179 -14.02 -7.75 21.43
C ARG A 179 -13.88 -8.65 20.20
N ALA A 180 -13.54 -8.09 19.03
CA ALA A 180 -13.37 -8.84 17.79
C ALA A 180 -12.19 -9.82 17.86
N ILE A 181 -11.11 -9.45 18.56
CA ILE A 181 -9.88 -10.24 18.64
C ILE A 181 -9.82 -11.14 19.89
N LEU A 182 -10.73 -10.95 20.84
CA LEU A 182 -10.86 -11.77 22.04
C LEU A 182 -10.80 -13.29 21.77
N PRO A 183 -11.56 -13.88 20.83
CA PRO A 183 -11.52 -15.32 20.60
C PRO A 183 -10.16 -15.82 20.08
N GLU A 184 -9.39 -14.96 19.39
CA GLU A 184 -8.09 -15.31 18.83
C GLU A 184 -7.02 -15.41 19.93
N PHE A 185 -7.01 -14.45 20.87
CA PHE A 185 -6.01 -14.37 21.93
C PHE A 185 -6.41 -15.06 23.23
N PHE A 186 -7.71 -15.32 23.41
CA PHE A 186 -8.28 -15.96 24.60
C PHE A 186 -9.36 -16.97 24.20
N PRO A 187 -8.96 -18.20 23.81
CA PRO A 187 -9.92 -19.25 23.42
C PRO A 187 -10.73 -19.82 24.61
N GLY A 188 -10.41 -19.41 25.85
CA GLY A 188 -11.10 -19.80 27.06
C GLY A 188 -12.44 -19.08 27.27
N ARG A 189 -13.25 -19.60 28.21
CA ARG A 189 -14.48 -18.91 28.62
C ARG A 189 -14.13 -17.78 29.59
N LEU A 190 -14.77 -16.63 29.38
CA LEU A 190 -14.72 -15.51 30.32
C LEU A 190 -15.30 -15.92 31.68
N THR A 191 -14.56 -15.64 32.73
CA THR A 191 -15.04 -15.75 34.12
C THR A 191 -16.11 -14.70 34.40
N ALA A 192 -16.91 -14.90 35.46
CA ALA A 192 -17.96 -13.95 35.84
C ALA A 192 -17.40 -12.54 36.11
N ALA A 193 -16.25 -12.46 36.78
CA ALA A 193 -15.58 -11.19 37.07
C ALA A 193 -15.13 -10.46 35.79
N GLU A 194 -14.61 -11.18 34.80
CA GLU A 194 -14.20 -10.58 33.51
C GLU A 194 -15.41 -10.08 32.72
N LYS A 195 -16.53 -10.82 32.73
CA LYS A 195 -17.77 -10.37 32.07
C LYS A 195 -18.24 -9.02 32.61
N VAL A 196 -18.21 -8.83 33.92
CA VAL A 196 -18.55 -7.55 34.56
C VAL A 196 -17.61 -6.44 34.05
N ARG A 197 -16.30 -6.69 33.96
CA ARG A 197 -15.34 -5.71 33.42
C ARG A 197 -15.65 -5.32 31.96
N TRP A 198 -16.01 -6.28 31.11
CA TRP A 198 -16.43 -6.02 29.73
C TRP A 198 -17.74 -5.23 29.65
N GLU A 199 -18.70 -5.51 30.55
CA GLU A 199 -19.96 -4.78 30.61
C GLU A 199 -19.77 -3.31 31.00
N VAL A 200 -18.86 -3.01 31.92
CA VAL A 200 -18.52 -1.65 32.30
C VAL A 200 -18.02 -0.85 31.10
N VAL A 201 -17.04 -1.37 30.35
CA VAL A 201 -16.50 -0.70 29.15
C VAL A 201 -17.61 -0.49 28.10
N ARG A 202 -18.48 -1.49 27.92
CA ARG A 202 -19.63 -1.38 27.01
C ARG A 202 -20.62 -0.29 27.41
N GLN A 203 -20.87 -0.14 28.72
CA GLN A 203 -21.73 0.93 29.23
C GLN A 203 -21.10 2.30 29.01
N SER A 204 -19.79 2.45 29.19
CA SER A 204 -19.06 3.69 28.90
C SER A 204 -19.22 4.12 27.43
N HIS A 205 -19.07 3.20 26.47
CA HIS A 205 -19.32 3.50 25.05
C HIS A 205 -20.76 3.90 24.78
N ARG A 206 -21.74 3.18 25.36
CA ARG A 206 -23.16 3.53 25.20
C ARG A 206 -23.48 4.93 25.74
N GLN A 207 -22.89 5.32 26.86
CA GLN A 207 -23.06 6.66 27.44
C GLN A 207 -22.41 7.73 26.57
N ALA A 208 -21.23 7.47 26.00
CA ALA A 208 -20.56 8.37 25.07
C ALA A 208 -21.42 8.62 23.81
N HIS A 209 -21.92 7.56 23.17
CA HIS A 209 -22.82 7.64 22.01
C HIS A 209 -24.10 8.44 22.32
N CYS A 210 -24.77 8.16 23.43
CA CYS A 210 -25.98 8.88 23.82
C CYS A 210 -25.72 10.38 24.08
N SER A 211 -24.53 10.71 24.61
CA SER A 211 -24.11 12.09 24.82
C SER A 211 -23.80 12.81 23.50
N GLU A 212 -23.14 12.15 22.55
CA GLU A 212 -22.88 12.69 21.21
C GLU A 212 -24.17 12.91 20.42
N GLU A 213 -25.10 11.95 20.43
CA GLU A 213 -26.42 12.09 19.81
C GLU A 213 -27.20 13.27 20.42
N SER A 214 -27.21 13.38 21.76
CA SER A 214 -27.87 14.48 22.45
C SER A 214 -27.27 15.85 22.05
N ASN A 215 -25.94 15.94 21.96
CA ASN A 215 -25.24 17.15 21.53
C ASN A 215 -25.48 17.48 20.05
N ALA A 216 -25.57 16.48 19.18
CA ALA A 216 -25.89 16.66 17.76
C ALA A 216 -27.32 17.18 17.59
N HIS A 217 -28.29 16.60 18.31
CA HIS A 217 -29.68 17.07 18.33
C HIS A 217 -29.80 18.50 18.86
N LEU A 218 -29.05 18.84 19.92
CA LEU A 218 -29.00 20.21 20.46
C LEU A 218 -28.40 21.21 19.46
N SER A 219 -27.32 20.82 18.78
CA SER A 219 -26.66 21.66 17.76
C SER A 219 -27.56 21.91 16.54
N VAL A 220 -28.33 20.91 16.12
CA VAL A 220 -29.34 21.05 15.05
C VAL A 220 -30.50 21.94 15.51
N ALA A 221 -30.99 21.77 16.75
CA ALA A 221 -32.06 22.60 17.30
C ALA A 221 -31.65 24.09 17.44
N ILE A 222 -30.38 24.36 17.78
CA ILE A 222 -29.84 25.72 17.85
C ILE A 222 -29.56 26.27 16.43
N GLY A 223 -29.10 25.43 15.49
CA GLY A 223 -28.82 25.82 14.11
C GLY A 223 -30.06 26.09 13.24
N ILE A 224 -31.23 25.53 13.59
CA ILE A 224 -32.53 25.84 12.96
C ILE A 224 -33.15 27.14 13.53
N GLY A 225 -32.55 27.73 14.57
CA GLY A 225 -33.07 28.92 15.27
C GLY A 225 -32.72 30.29 14.67
N ILE A 226 -32.06 30.37 13.50
CA ILE A 226 -31.72 31.66 12.86
C ILE A 226 -32.22 31.67 11.40
N ASP A 227 -33.53 31.60 11.21
CA ASP A 227 -34.16 32.23 10.05
C ASP A 227 -34.53 33.66 10.45
N THR A 228 -33.62 34.59 10.16
CA THR A 228 -33.91 36.03 10.15
C THR A 228 -35.03 36.32 9.14
N PRO A 229 -36.10 37.05 9.52
CA PRO A 229 -37.08 37.49 8.55
C PRO A 229 -36.46 38.63 7.73
N THR A 230 -36.03 38.35 6.51
CA THR A 230 -35.69 39.40 5.55
C THR A 230 -36.95 39.87 4.85
N THR A 231 -37.31 41.11 5.21
CA THR A 231 -38.13 42.10 4.49
C THR A 231 -37.98 42.08 2.98
#